data_AF-H8MLF6-F1
#
_entry.id   AF-H8MLF6-F1
#
_cell.length_a   1.000
_cell.length_b   1.000
_cell.length_c   1.000
_cell.angle_alpha   90.00
_cell.angle_beta   90.00
_cell.angle_gamma   90.00
#
_symmetry.space_group_name_H-M   'P 1'
#
loop_
_entity.id
_entity.type
_entity.pdbx_description
1 polymer ?
#
loop_
_entity_poly.entity_id
_entity_poly.type
_entity_poly.pdbx_seq_one_letter_code
_entity_poly.pdbx_strand_id
1 'polypeptide(L)'
;MSPSVRHGSPGSHAGTFFVLIVMMATACGHTQRPERKTYVVSEDARDVGTAEGPGTGGSGAEAYCGEVQKQCFQKCWRRKPTVQDLEKHSEGHHRLCTSQCLGVFMKCIKEQEALEQQGSKRELRFPDMTAALDWLREHKSEVALGTVVVVAGVAFSLAVAPAGLLVLSPI
;
A
#
# COMPACT_ATOMS: atom_id res chain seq x y z
N MET A 1 20.51 68.88 52.32
CA MET A 1 20.98 67.49 52.25
C MET A 1 20.78 66.85 53.61
N SER A 2 19.66 66.14 53.76
CA SER A 2 19.41 65.14 54.81
C SER A 2 19.85 63.77 54.26
N PRO A 3 19.88 62.66 55.03
CA PRO A 3 19.62 62.52 56.46
C PRO A 3 20.68 61.72 57.25
N SER A 4 20.56 61.84 58.56
CA SER A 4 21.03 60.90 59.58
C SER A 4 20.25 59.58 59.52
N VAL A 5 20.83 58.47 60.00
CA VAL A 5 20.23 57.50 60.94
C VAL A 5 21.21 56.32 61.18
N ARG A 6 21.36 55.96 62.47
CA ARG A 6 22.12 54.83 63.01
C ARG A 6 21.31 53.51 62.89
N HIS A 7 21.98 52.36 62.80
CA HIS A 7 21.94 51.27 63.80
C HIS A 7 22.55 49.95 63.29
N GLY A 8 23.33 49.31 64.17
CA GLY A 8 23.18 47.90 64.56
C GLY A 8 23.59 46.78 63.58
N SER A 9 24.55 45.96 64.01
CA SER A 9 24.88 44.62 63.49
C SER A 9 24.60 43.57 64.59
N PRO A 10 24.63 42.24 64.34
CA PRO A 10 24.30 41.46 63.14
C PRO A 10 23.35 40.25 63.42
N GLY A 11 22.81 39.68 62.35
CA GLY A 11 22.78 38.21 62.16
C GLY A 11 21.60 37.42 62.76
N SER A 12 20.44 37.47 62.08
CA SER A 12 19.35 36.49 62.26
C SER A 12 19.13 35.71 60.95
N HIS A 13 19.23 34.38 61.07
CA HIS A 13 18.56 33.32 60.30
C HIS A 13 18.37 33.51 58.78
N ALA A 14 19.18 32.82 57.97
CA ALA A 14 18.80 32.43 56.61
C ALA A 14 19.59 31.20 56.17
N GLY A 15 18.89 30.13 55.77
CA GLY A 15 19.55 28.95 55.22
C GLY A 15 18.69 27.72 55.00
N THR A 16 17.38 27.85 54.80
CA THR A 16 16.53 26.74 54.36
C THR A 16 16.76 26.54 52.85
N PHE A 17 17.75 25.74 52.48
CA PHE A 17 17.90 25.23 51.11
C PHE A 17 16.87 24.12 50.87
N PHE A 18 15.62 24.51 50.54
CA PHE A 18 14.70 23.58 49.87
C PHE A 18 15.07 23.56 48.38
N VAL A 19 15.82 22.53 47.99
CA VAL A 19 16.10 22.22 46.59
C VAL A 19 14.78 21.86 45.92
N LEU A 20 14.24 22.77 45.12
CA LEU A 20 13.15 22.49 44.18
C LEU A 20 13.69 21.61 43.07
N ILE A 21 13.54 20.29 43.23
CA ILE A 21 13.75 19.33 42.15
C ILE A 21 12.60 19.55 41.17
N VAL A 22 12.86 20.29 40.09
CA VAL A 22 11.97 20.33 38.93
C VAL A 22 12.02 18.94 38.30
N MET A 23 11.03 18.11 38.59
CA MET A 23 10.81 16.88 37.84
C MET A 23 10.43 17.27 36.42
N MET A 24 11.42 17.26 35.52
CA MET A 24 11.15 17.18 34.10
C MET A 24 10.46 15.83 33.87
N ALA A 25 9.14 15.87 33.74
CA ALA A 25 8.38 14.77 33.21
C ALA A 25 8.87 14.53 31.78
N THR A 26 9.78 13.57 31.62
CA THR A 26 10.04 12.94 30.33
C THR A 26 8.74 12.27 29.91
N ALA A 27 7.95 12.98 29.11
CA ALA A 27 6.81 12.40 28.42
C ALA A 27 7.35 11.21 27.62
N CYS A 28 6.98 10.01 28.04
CA CYS A 28 7.23 8.81 27.26
C CYS A 28 6.51 9.02 25.92
N GLY A 29 7.28 9.26 24.86
CA GLY A 29 6.79 9.22 23.49
C GLY A 29 6.37 7.79 23.16
N HIS A 30 5.21 7.38 23.66
CA HIS A 30 4.57 6.17 23.19
C HIS A 30 4.10 6.48 21.77
N THR A 31 4.88 6.04 20.78
CA THR A 31 4.38 5.91 19.41
C THR A 31 3.17 4.98 19.50
N GLN A 32 1.97 5.56 19.46
CA GLN A 32 0.73 4.83 19.65
C GLN A 32 0.59 3.86 18.48
N ARG A 33 0.74 2.56 18.78
CA ARG A 33 0.62 1.52 17.76
C ARG A 33 -0.75 1.64 17.10
N PRO A 34 -0.82 1.75 15.76
CA PRO A 34 -2.10 1.89 15.08
C PRO A 34 -2.96 0.63 15.28
N GLU A 35 -4.27 0.86 15.42
CA GLU A 35 -5.24 -0.22 15.52
C GLU A 35 -5.37 -0.94 14.17
N ARG A 36 -5.60 -2.25 14.19
CA ARG A 36 -5.88 -3.03 12.97
C ARG A 36 -7.32 -2.80 12.51
N LYS A 37 -7.63 -1.59 12.08
CA LYS A 37 -8.92 -1.21 11.49
C LYS A 37 -8.71 -0.53 10.14
N THR A 38 -9.79 -0.43 9.36
CA THR A 38 -9.76 0.29 8.08
C THR A 38 -9.70 1.79 8.32
N TYR A 39 -8.82 2.50 7.60
CA TYR A 39 -8.69 3.96 7.65
C TYR A 39 -9.05 4.56 6.30
N VAL A 40 -9.82 5.64 6.29
CA VAL A 40 -10.16 6.35 5.04
C VAL A 40 -9.06 7.35 4.70
N VAL A 41 -8.47 7.17 3.52
CA VAL A 41 -7.46 8.06 2.95
C VAL A 41 -8.13 9.22 2.21
N SER A 42 -9.11 8.91 1.36
CA SER A 42 -9.83 9.86 0.49
C SER A 42 -11.26 9.40 0.23
N GLU A 43 -12.18 10.34 0.07
CA GLU A 43 -13.56 10.05 -0.32
C GLU A 43 -13.72 9.73 -1.82
N ASP A 44 -12.66 9.96 -2.58
CA ASP A 44 -12.62 9.69 -4.01
C ASP A 44 -11.28 9.03 -4.39
N ALA A 45 -11.36 7.96 -5.18
CA ALA A 45 -10.23 7.16 -5.63
C ALA A 45 -9.89 7.35 -7.14
N ARG A 46 -10.49 8.33 -7.83
CA ARG A 46 -10.40 8.45 -9.31
C ARG A 46 -8.98 8.75 -9.81
N ASP A 47 -8.13 9.34 -8.98
CA ASP A 47 -6.79 9.76 -9.37
C ASP A 47 -5.68 8.79 -8.92
N VAL A 48 -6.04 7.69 -8.24
CA VAL A 48 -5.08 6.77 -7.62
C VAL A 48 -4.31 5.99 -8.67
N GLY A 49 -2.98 6.01 -8.59
CA GLY A 49 -2.08 5.26 -9.47
C GLY A 49 -2.04 5.75 -10.93
N THR A 50 -2.59 6.92 -11.24
CA THR A 50 -2.61 7.49 -12.60
C THR A 50 -1.20 7.81 -13.14
N ALA A 51 -0.21 8.01 -12.27
CA ALA A 51 1.18 8.21 -12.67
C ALA A 51 1.96 6.88 -12.86
N GLU A 52 1.42 5.74 -12.41
CA GLU A 52 2.10 4.43 -12.51
C GLU A 52 1.93 3.74 -13.88
N GLY A 53 1.32 4.43 -14.85
CA GLY A 53 1.02 3.91 -16.17
C GLY A 53 -0.37 3.27 -16.25
N PRO A 54 -0.74 2.65 -17.39
CA PRO A 54 -2.10 2.15 -17.60
C PRO A 54 -2.40 0.96 -16.69
N GLY A 55 -2.89 1.22 -15.49
CA GLY A 55 -3.48 0.24 -14.60
C GLY A 55 -4.74 -0.33 -15.23
N THR A 56 -4.79 -1.64 -15.38
CA THR A 56 -5.87 -2.40 -16.00
C THR A 56 -7.18 -2.23 -15.24
N GLY A 57 -8.07 -1.41 -15.78
CA GLY A 57 -9.44 -1.27 -15.30
C GLY A 57 -10.24 -2.57 -15.46
N GLY A 58 -10.75 -3.09 -14.34
CA GLY A 58 -12.12 -3.59 -14.24
C GLY A 58 -12.45 -5.00 -14.71
N SER A 59 -11.50 -5.83 -15.12
CA SER A 59 -11.77 -7.25 -15.38
C SER A 59 -10.54 -8.01 -14.95
N GLY A 60 -10.59 -8.73 -13.83
CA GLY A 60 -9.44 -9.40 -13.22
C GLY A 60 -8.60 -10.21 -14.22
N ALA A 61 -7.37 -10.57 -13.81
CA ALA A 61 -6.40 -11.30 -14.63
C ALA A 61 -7.02 -12.48 -15.40
N GLU A 62 -7.98 -13.18 -14.80
CA GLU A 62 -8.69 -14.32 -15.38
C GLU A 62 -9.55 -13.95 -16.59
N ALA A 63 -10.25 -12.82 -16.54
CA ALA A 63 -11.09 -12.37 -17.65
C ALA A 63 -10.23 -11.94 -18.85
N TYR A 64 -9.16 -11.17 -18.58
CA TYR A 64 -8.20 -10.78 -19.61
C TYR A 64 -7.49 -11.98 -20.22
N CYS A 65 -6.90 -12.85 -19.39
CA CYS A 65 -6.20 -14.04 -19.85
C CYS A 65 -7.15 -15.04 -20.51
N GLY A 66 -8.43 -15.08 -20.11
CA GLY A 66 -9.48 -15.86 -20.77
C GLY A 66 -9.72 -15.41 -22.21
N GLU A 67 -9.76 -14.10 -22.48
CA GLU A 67 -9.84 -13.59 -23.86
C GLU A 67 -8.57 -13.91 -24.68
N VAL A 68 -7.39 -13.80 -24.06
CA VAL A 68 -6.13 -14.22 -24.71
C VAL A 68 -6.16 -15.70 -25.08
N GLN A 69 -6.68 -16.56 -24.21
CA GLN A 69 -6.83 -18.00 -24.47
C GLN A 69 -7.78 -18.27 -25.64
N LYS A 70 -8.94 -17.60 -25.69
CA LYS A 70 -9.90 -17.71 -26.80
C LYS A 70 -9.25 -17.33 -28.13
N GLN A 71 -8.53 -16.21 -28.16
CA GLN A 71 -7.84 -15.75 -29.36
C GLN A 71 -6.73 -16.73 -29.80
N CYS A 72 -5.98 -17.28 -28.86
CA CYS A 72 -5.00 -18.33 -29.13
C CYS A 72 -5.68 -19.53 -29.80
N PHE A 73 -6.78 -20.03 -29.22
CA PHE A 73 -7.48 -21.20 -29.74
C PHE A 73 -8.02 -20.96 -31.15
N GLN A 74 -8.67 -19.81 -31.38
CA GLN A 74 -9.18 -19.44 -32.70
C GLN A 74 -8.07 -19.34 -33.77
N LYS A 75 -6.87 -18.87 -33.38
CA LYS A 75 -5.71 -18.81 -34.29
C LYS A 75 -5.17 -20.20 -34.58
N CYS A 76 -5.06 -21.06 -33.57
CA CYS A 76 -4.62 -22.44 -33.72
C CYS A 76 -5.58 -23.24 -34.62
N TRP A 77 -6.88 -23.20 -34.30
CA TRP A 77 -7.91 -23.96 -35.01
C TRP A 77 -8.02 -23.64 -36.51
N ARG A 78 -7.77 -22.38 -36.89
CA ARG A 78 -7.79 -21.97 -38.31
C ARG A 78 -6.58 -22.45 -39.11
N ARG A 79 -5.43 -22.66 -38.46
CA ARG A 79 -4.17 -23.03 -39.12
C ARG A 79 -4.09 -24.54 -39.36
N LYS A 80 -3.22 -24.93 -40.30
CA LYS A 80 -2.84 -26.35 -40.46
C LYS A 80 -1.94 -26.73 -39.26
N PRO A 81 -2.18 -27.88 -38.61
CA PRO A 81 -1.33 -28.31 -37.51
C PRO A 81 0.13 -28.51 -37.97
N THR A 82 1.10 -28.15 -37.13
CA THR A 82 2.53 -28.33 -37.43
C THR A 82 2.98 -29.78 -37.23
N VAL A 83 2.22 -30.55 -36.45
CA VAL A 83 2.48 -31.98 -36.22
C VAL A 83 2.15 -32.75 -37.51
N GLN A 84 3.10 -33.59 -37.94
CA GLN A 84 2.92 -34.45 -39.11
C GLN A 84 1.76 -35.41 -38.87
N ASP A 85 1.02 -35.71 -39.94
CA ASP A 85 -0.15 -36.62 -39.93
C ASP A 85 -1.33 -36.22 -39.04
N LEU A 86 -1.31 -35.00 -38.48
CA LEU A 86 -2.43 -34.48 -37.73
C LEU A 86 -3.43 -33.78 -38.66
N GLU A 87 -4.62 -34.37 -38.78
CA GLU A 87 -5.67 -33.83 -39.63
C GLU A 87 -6.26 -32.54 -39.06
N LYS A 88 -6.52 -31.58 -39.94
CA LYS A 88 -7.16 -30.31 -39.57
C LYS A 88 -8.59 -30.56 -39.10
N HIS A 89 -8.95 -29.87 -38.02
CA HIS A 89 -10.25 -30.01 -37.35
C HIS A 89 -10.55 -31.39 -36.75
N SER A 90 -9.55 -32.26 -36.64
CA SER A 90 -9.67 -33.53 -35.92
C SER A 90 -9.71 -33.31 -34.40
N GLU A 91 -10.11 -34.36 -33.68
CA GLU A 91 -10.03 -34.38 -32.21
C GLU A 91 -8.59 -34.16 -31.73
N GLY A 92 -7.60 -34.75 -32.42
CA GLY A 92 -6.19 -34.54 -32.12
C GLY A 92 -5.76 -33.08 -32.29
N HIS A 93 -6.23 -32.40 -33.34
CA HIS A 93 -6.00 -30.97 -33.52
C HIS A 93 -6.65 -30.14 -32.42
N HIS A 94 -7.86 -30.49 -32.01
CA HIS A 94 -8.56 -29.81 -30.92
C HIS A 94 -7.75 -29.92 -29.62
N ARG A 95 -7.35 -31.14 -29.24
CA ARG A 95 -6.52 -31.39 -28.04
C ARG A 95 -5.21 -30.64 -28.08
N LEU A 96 -4.53 -30.60 -29.24
CA LEU A 96 -3.31 -29.82 -29.42
C LEU A 96 -3.54 -28.34 -29.14
N CYS A 97 -4.56 -27.74 -29.77
CA CYS A 97 -4.90 -26.33 -29.58
C CYS A 97 -5.30 -26.02 -28.13
N THR A 98 -6.12 -26.87 -27.50
CA THR A 98 -6.50 -26.70 -26.10
C THR A 98 -5.29 -26.74 -25.18
N SER A 99 -4.42 -27.74 -25.31
CA SER A 99 -3.22 -27.88 -24.47
C SER A 99 -2.26 -26.70 -24.63
N GLN A 100 -1.98 -26.31 -25.87
CA GLN A 100 -1.07 -25.21 -26.15
C GLN A 100 -1.61 -23.88 -25.61
N CYS A 101 -2.90 -23.60 -25.84
CA CYS A 101 -3.50 -22.35 -25.39
C CYS A 101 -3.77 -22.31 -23.89
N LEU A 102 -3.96 -23.46 -23.23
CA LEU A 102 -3.93 -23.53 -21.77
C LEU A 102 -2.55 -23.11 -21.22
N GLY A 103 -1.45 -23.51 -21.87
CA GLY A 103 -0.12 -23.03 -21.50
C GLY A 103 0.03 -21.51 -21.63
N VAL A 104 -0.54 -20.91 -22.68
CA VAL A 104 -0.58 -19.45 -22.85
C VAL A 104 -1.39 -18.77 -21.75
N PHE A 105 -2.55 -19.33 -21.39
CA PHE A 105 -3.38 -18.83 -20.30
C PHE A 105 -2.62 -18.83 -18.97
N MET A 106 -2.02 -19.94 -18.59
CA MET A 106 -1.27 -20.06 -17.33
C MET A 106 -0.08 -19.11 -17.27
N LYS A 107 0.61 -18.91 -18.41
CA LYS A 107 1.68 -17.91 -18.51
C LYS A 107 1.14 -16.49 -18.29
N CYS A 108 0.02 -16.15 -18.92
CA CYS A 108 -0.64 -14.86 -18.75
C CYS A 108 -1.01 -14.60 -17.28
N ILE A 109 -1.64 -15.57 -16.61
CA ILE A 109 -1.98 -15.45 -15.18
C ILE A 109 -0.73 -15.19 -14.34
N LYS A 110 0.33 -15.98 -14.53
CA LYS A 110 1.59 -15.81 -13.80
C LYS A 110 2.22 -14.42 -14.03
N GLU A 111 2.13 -13.89 -15.25
CA GLU A 111 2.61 -12.54 -15.55
C GLU A 111 1.75 -11.48 -14.86
N GLN A 112 0.42 -11.63 -14.85
CA GLN A 112 -0.47 -10.72 -14.11
C GLN A 112 -0.19 -10.75 -12.60
N GLU A 113 -0.08 -11.93 -12.00
CA GLU A 113 0.29 -12.07 -10.58
C GLU A 113 1.66 -11.43 -10.28
N ALA A 114 2.65 -11.58 -11.17
CA ALA A 114 3.95 -10.96 -11.00
C ALA A 114 3.90 -9.43 -11.10
N LEU A 115 2.99 -8.88 -11.91
CA LEU A 115 2.75 -7.44 -12.00
C LEU A 115 2.05 -6.92 -10.74
N GLU A 116 1.03 -7.64 -10.26
CA GLU A 116 0.38 -7.35 -8.97
C GLU A 116 1.35 -7.41 -7.80
N GLN A 117 2.25 -8.40 -7.77
CA GLN A 117 3.31 -8.52 -6.78
C GLN A 117 4.35 -7.40 -6.86
N GLN A 118 4.64 -6.88 -8.06
CA GLN A 118 5.54 -5.75 -8.22
C GLN A 118 4.89 -4.43 -7.81
N GLY A 119 3.60 -4.23 -8.12
CA GLY A 119 2.82 -3.09 -7.64
C GLY A 119 2.66 -3.08 -6.13
N SER A 120 2.43 -4.25 -5.51
CA SER A 120 2.34 -4.39 -4.05
C SER A 120 3.69 -4.33 -3.32
N LYS A 121 4.81 -4.49 -4.02
CA LYS A 121 6.17 -4.42 -3.44
C LYS A 121 6.67 -3.01 -3.16
N ARG A 122 5.96 -1.95 -3.57
CA ARG A 122 6.24 -0.60 -3.08
C ARG A 122 5.77 -0.49 -1.63
N GLU A 123 6.59 -0.98 -0.70
CA GLU A 123 6.32 -0.84 0.72
C GLU A 123 6.63 0.60 1.16
N LEU A 124 5.61 1.33 1.60
CA LEU A 124 5.76 2.65 2.19
C LEU A 124 5.81 2.54 3.70
N ARG A 125 6.82 3.14 4.33
CA ARG A 125 6.99 3.09 5.80
C ARG A 125 6.77 4.45 6.42
N PHE A 126 5.92 4.49 7.44
CA PHE A 126 5.61 5.70 8.18
C PHE A 126 5.75 5.50 9.70
N PRO A 127 6.16 6.55 10.42
CA PRO A 127 6.31 6.49 11.88
C PRO A 127 4.96 6.39 12.61
N ASP A 128 3.91 7.01 12.06
CA ASP A 128 2.57 7.03 12.63
C ASP A 128 1.49 7.16 11.54
N MET A 129 0.23 6.94 11.94
CA MET A 129 -0.90 6.87 11.00
C MET A 129 -1.23 8.24 10.40
N THR A 130 -0.99 9.33 11.13
CA THR A 130 -1.22 10.68 10.63
C THR A 130 -0.28 10.98 9.47
N ALA A 131 1.02 10.71 9.66
CA ALA A 131 2.03 10.85 8.62
C ALA A 131 1.72 10.01 7.37
N ALA A 132 1.23 8.77 7.57
CA ALA A 132 0.83 7.91 6.47
C ALA A 132 -0.35 8.48 5.67
N LEU A 133 -1.41 8.90 6.36
CA LEU A 133 -2.62 9.42 5.72
C LEU A 133 -2.35 10.75 4.99
N ASP A 134 -1.58 11.65 5.59
CA ASP A 134 -1.26 12.94 4.99
C ASP A 134 -0.42 12.75 3.72
N TRP A 135 0.63 11.91 3.78
CA TRP A 135 1.44 11.60 2.60
C TRP A 135 0.60 10.94 1.49
N LEU A 136 -0.22 9.94 1.82
CA LEU A 136 -1.08 9.27 0.82
C LEU A 136 -2.11 10.22 0.19
N ARG A 137 -2.55 11.25 0.90
CA ARG A 137 -3.47 12.27 0.36
C ARG A 137 -2.78 13.23 -0.59
N GLU A 138 -1.53 13.58 -0.30
CA GLU A 138 -0.72 14.47 -1.14
C GLU A 138 -0.19 13.74 -2.39
N HIS A 139 0.09 12.44 -2.27
CA HIS A 139 0.73 11.63 -3.32
C HIS A 139 -0.21 10.59 -3.95
N LYS A 140 -1.53 10.82 -3.98
CA LYS A 140 -2.53 9.84 -4.47
C LYS A 140 -2.21 9.27 -5.86
N SER A 141 -1.73 10.10 -6.78
CA SER A 141 -1.42 9.69 -8.15
C SER A 141 -0.17 8.81 -8.27
N GLU A 142 0.70 8.85 -7.26
CA GLU A 142 1.99 8.14 -7.22
C GLU A 142 1.87 6.74 -6.60
N VAL A 143 0.70 6.35 -6.08
CA VAL A 143 0.53 5.09 -5.35
C VAL A 143 -0.49 4.20 -6.04
N ALA A 144 -0.12 2.95 -6.32
CA ALA A 144 -1.05 1.96 -6.86
C ALA A 144 -1.86 1.25 -5.77
N LEU A 145 -3.05 0.78 -6.15
CA LEU A 145 -3.83 -0.16 -5.35
C LEU A 145 -3.01 -1.42 -5.07
N GLY A 146 -3.13 -1.96 -3.86
CA GLY A 146 -2.33 -3.09 -3.37
C GLY A 146 -0.98 -2.69 -2.76
N THR A 147 -0.58 -1.41 -2.83
CA THR A 147 0.62 -0.89 -2.13
C THR A 147 0.53 -1.22 -0.64
N VAL A 148 1.61 -1.79 -0.10
CA VAL A 148 1.71 -2.10 1.33
C VAL A 148 2.21 -0.86 2.08
N VAL A 149 1.43 -0.39 3.04
CA VAL A 149 1.78 0.74 3.91
C VAL A 149 2.02 0.21 5.32
N VAL A 150 3.25 0.33 5.81
CA VAL A 150 3.65 -0.11 7.14
C VAL A 150 3.75 1.09 8.06
N VAL A 151 2.92 1.10 9.10
CA VAL A 151 2.83 2.17 10.08
C VAL A 151 3.18 1.63 11.46
N ALA A 152 4.26 2.14 12.06
CA ALA A 152 4.76 1.70 13.38
C ALA A 152 4.80 0.15 13.54
N GLY A 153 5.20 -0.57 12.47
CA GLY A 153 5.30 -2.03 12.46
C GLY A 153 3.98 -2.80 12.23
N VAL A 154 2.91 -2.14 11.81
CA VAL A 154 1.65 -2.76 11.37
C VAL A 154 1.46 -2.52 9.88
N ALA A 155 1.16 -3.57 9.12
CA ALA A 155 1.01 -3.49 7.67
C ALA A 155 -0.46 -3.33 7.27
N PHE A 156 -0.69 -2.47 6.28
CA PHE A 156 -1.98 -2.19 5.66
C PHE A 156 -1.81 -2.26 4.14
N SER A 157 -2.88 -2.58 3.41
CA SER A 157 -2.92 -2.49 1.95
C SER A 157 -3.80 -1.33 1.51
N LEU A 158 -3.35 -0.59 0.49
CA LEU A 158 -4.16 0.46 -0.13
C LEU A 158 -5.22 -0.18 -1.04
N ALA A 159 -6.49 0.11 -0.81
CA ALA A 159 -7.61 -0.49 -1.52
C ALA A 159 -8.75 0.52 -1.76
N VAL A 160 -9.70 0.16 -2.63
CA VAL A 160 -10.93 0.93 -2.85
C VAL A 160 -12.09 0.21 -2.19
N ALA A 161 -12.81 0.90 -1.31
CA ALA A 161 -14.01 0.37 -0.67
C ALA A 161 -15.21 0.38 -1.64
N PRO A 162 -16.28 -0.41 -1.38
CA PRO A 162 -17.48 -0.49 -2.24
C PRO A 162 -18.24 0.83 -2.51
N ALA A 163 -17.82 1.96 -1.93
CA ALA A 163 -18.34 3.30 -2.17
C ALA A 163 -17.40 4.20 -2.99
N GLY A 164 -16.29 3.67 -3.54
CA GLY A 164 -15.28 4.45 -4.26
C GLY A 164 -14.30 5.20 -3.35
N LEU A 165 -14.35 4.95 -2.04
CA LEU A 165 -13.43 5.54 -1.05
C LEU A 165 -12.07 4.86 -1.15
N LEU A 166 -11.00 5.66 -1.11
CA LEU A 166 -9.64 5.13 -0.95
C LEU A 166 -9.41 4.84 0.53
N VAL A 167 -9.04 3.60 0.85
CA VAL A 167 -8.86 3.14 2.23
C VAL A 167 -7.55 2.37 2.42
N LEU A 168 -7.03 2.41 3.64
CA LEU A 168 -6.04 1.46 4.14
C LEU A 168 -6.75 0.33 4.85
N SER A 169 -6.63 -0.89 4.33
CA SER A 169 -7.18 -2.10 4.95
C SER A 169 -6.08 -2.86 5.70
N PRO A 170 -6.31 -3.37 6.92
CA PRO A 170 -5.35 -4.22 7.61
C PRO A 170 -5.05 -5.50 6.80
N ILE A 171 -3.80 -5.98 6.87
CA ILE A 171 -3.35 -7.29 6.34
C ILE A 171 -3.39 -8.36 7.43
#